data_AF-A0A1Q4ZQE3-F1
#
_entry.id   AF-A0A1Q4ZQE3-F1
#
_cell.length_a   1.000
_cell.length_b   1.000
_cell.length_c   1.000
_cell.angle_alpha   90.00
_cell.angle_beta   90.00
_cell.angle_gamma   90.00
#
_symmetry.space_group_name_H-M   'P 1'
#
loop_
_entity.id
_entity.type
_entity.pdbx_description
1 polymer ?
#
loop_
_entity_poly.entity_id
_entity_poly.type
_entity_poly.pdbx_seq_one_letter_code
_entity_poly.pdbx_strand_id
1 'polypeptide(L)'
;MTANWDEQADALRRPPEVDAQEQQQDETVVGPPDAVSDAVPEASEADLAEQGVLRPPSDQTDLAGAVRGDVSPADAVEQNQEIPVPDEDRRD
;
A
#
# COMPACT_ATOMS: atom_id res chain seq x y z
N MET A 1 -2.34 7.52 57.84
CA MET A 1 -1.49 7.50 56.63
C MET A 1 -2.35 7.87 55.41
N THR A 2 -2.90 9.09 55.36
CA THR A 2 -3.82 9.54 54.28
C THR A 2 -3.28 10.73 53.49
N ALA A 3 -2.29 11.46 54.01
CA ALA A 3 -1.75 12.67 53.37
C ALA A 3 -1.10 12.40 52.00
N ASN A 4 -0.43 11.24 51.84
CA ASN A 4 0.31 10.92 50.60
C ASN A 4 -0.58 10.64 49.38
N TRP A 5 -1.86 10.29 49.59
CA TRP A 5 -2.79 10.01 48.49
C TRP A 5 -3.45 11.27 47.95
N ASP A 6 -3.75 12.24 48.80
CA ASP A 6 -4.30 13.54 48.38
C ASP A 6 -3.29 14.34 47.54
N GLU A 7 -2.00 14.29 47.91
CA GLU A 7 -0.92 14.96 47.18
C GLU A 7 -0.67 14.36 45.78
N GLN A 8 -0.77 13.04 45.64
CA GLN A 8 -0.69 12.37 44.33
C GLN A 8 -1.92 12.62 43.46
N ALA A 9 -3.11 12.69 44.05
CA ALA A 9 -4.33 13.03 43.32
C ALA A 9 -4.31 14.47 42.79
N ASP A 10 -3.66 15.39 43.50
CA ASP A 10 -3.50 16.78 43.04
C ASP A 10 -2.50 16.91 41.89
N ALA A 11 -1.42 16.12 41.91
CA ALA A 11 -0.45 16.05 40.82
C ALA A 11 -1.06 15.51 39.51
N LEU A 12 -2.01 14.57 39.58
CA LEU A 12 -2.71 14.03 38.40
C LEU A 12 -3.82 14.95 37.86
N ARG A 13 -4.28 15.94 38.64
CA ARG A 13 -5.22 16.97 38.15
C ARG A 13 -4.53 18.06 37.34
N ARG A 14 -3.21 18.19 37.48
CA ARG A 14 -2.42 19.14 36.71
C ARG A 14 -1.87 18.41 35.48
N PRO A 15 -2.27 18.79 34.26
CA PRO A 15 -1.59 18.31 33.07
C PRO A 15 -0.09 18.57 33.20
N PRO A 16 0.78 17.66 32.73
CA PRO A 16 2.20 17.94 32.57
C PRO A 16 2.42 19.33 31.96
N GLU A 17 3.49 20.01 32.36
CA GLU A 17 3.78 21.39 31.89
C GLU A 17 3.82 21.50 30.35
N VAL A 18 4.16 20.39 29.68
CA VAL A 18 4.15 20.25 28.22
C VAL A 18 2.71 20.33 27.67
N ASP A 19 1.77 19.57 28.23
CA ASP A 19 0.35 19.58 27.83
C ASP A 19 -0.30 20.96 28.07
N ALA A 20 0.14 21.67 29.12
CA ALA A 20 -0.34 23.03 29.41
C ALA A 20 0.18 24.07 28.40
N GLN A 21 1.36 23.85 27.82
CA GLN A 21 1.95 24.75 26.83
C GLN A 21 1.31 24.55 25.45
N GLU A 22 0.99 23.32 25.06
CA GLU A 22 0.26 23.01 23.82
C GLU A 22 -1.18 23.55 23.85
N GLN A 23 -1.83 23.56 25.02
CA GLN A 23 -3.19 24.12 25.17
C GLN A 23 -3.26 25.64 25.29
N GLN A 24 -2.11 26.31 25.45
CA GLN A 24 -2.01 27.77 25.38
C GLN A 24 -1.68 28.28 23.98
N GLN A 25 -1.47 27.37 23.02
CA GLN A 25 -1.38 27.75 21.62
C GLN A 25 -2.78 28.18 21.16
N ASP A 26 -2.89 29.36 20.57
CA ASP A 26 -4.11 29.75 19.87
C ASP A 26 -4.40 28.70 18.79
N GLU A 27 -5.67 28.29 18.69
CA GLU A 27 -6.15 27.45 17.59
C GLU A 27 -5.65 28.10 16.30
N THR A 28 -4.77 27.42 15.57
CA THR A 28 -4.30 27.92 14.29
C THR A 28 -5.53 28.02 13.41
N VAL A 29 -5.98 29.26 13.17
CA VAL A 29 -7.02 29.53 12.19
C VAL A 29 -6.43 29.12 10.86
N VAL A 30 -6.70 27.87 10.48
CA VAL A 30 -6.54 27.42 9.10
C VAL A 30 -7.41 28.39 8.33
N GLY A 31 -6.79 29.17 7.45
CA GLY A 31 -7.50 30.14 6.62
C GLY A 31 -8.67 29.48 5.87
N PRO A 32 -9.53 30.27 5.20
CA PRO A 32 -10.55 29.71 4.34
C PRO A 32 -9.90 28.61 3.50
N PRO A 33 -10.47 27.39 3.44
CA PRO A 33 -9.86 26.33 2.66
C PRO A 33 -9.62 26.91 1.28
N ASP A 34 -8.36 27.02 0.89
CA ASP A 34 -8.02 27.42 -0.47
C ASP A 34 -8.81 26.49 -1.36
N ALA A 35 -9.73 27.05 -2.14
CA ALA A 35 -10.53 26.27 -3.04
C ALA A 35 -9.53 25.66 -4.02
N VAL A 36 -9.23 24.37 -3.83
CA VAL A 36 -8.54 23.52 -4.80
C VAL A 36 -9.40 23.52 -6.07
N SER A 37 -9.20 24.56 -6.89
CA SER A 37 -9.92 24.79 -8.15
C SER A 37 -9.38 23.91 -9.26
N ASP A 38 -8.26 23.24 -9.03
CA ASP A 38 -7.77 22.20 -9.92
C ASP A 38 -8.47 20.91 -9.52
N ALA A 39 -9.48 20.52 -10.29
CA ALA A 39 -9.98 19.16 -10.27
C ALA A 39 -8.75 18.25 -10.42
N VAL A 40 -8.48 17.44 -9.40
CA VAL A 40 -7.44 16.42 -9.48
C VAL A 40 -7.74 15.60 -10.73
N PRO A 41 -6.80 15.49 -11.69
CA PRO A 41 -7.03 14.72 -12.90
C PRO A 41 -7.54 13.34 -12.52
N GLU A 42 -8.57 12.87 -13.24
CA GLU A 42 -9.03 11.50 -13.07
C GLU A 42 -7.82 10.57 -13.25
N ALA A 43 -7.71 9.59 -12.35
CA ALA A 43 -6.62 8.61 -12.38
C ALA A 43 -6.51 8.01 -13.78
N SER A 44 -5.30 8.03 -14.35
CA SER A 44 -5.06 7.44 -15.65
C SER A 44 -5.24 5.92 -15.59
N GLU A 45 -5.38 5.27 -16.74
CA GLU A 45 -5.47 3.81 -16.81
C GLU A 45 -4.27 3.12 -16.13
N ALA A 46 -3.08 3.71 -16.24
CA ALA A 46 -1.88 3.21 -15.57
C ALA A 46 -2.00 3.32 -14.03
N ASP A 47 -2.49 4.46 -13.54
CA ASP A 47 -2.71 4.66 -12.09
C ASP A 47 -3.74 3.67 -11.54
N LEU A 48 -4.80 3.38 -12.30
CA LEU A 48 -5.82 2.41 -11.93
C LEU A 48 -5.29 0.97 -11.95
N ALA A 49 -4.36 0.65 -12.86
CA ALA A 49 -3.67 -0.64 -12.88
C ALA A 49 -2.77 -0.82 -11.65
N GLU A 50 -2.00 0.21 -11.28
CA GLU A 50 -1.11 0.20 -10.12
C GLU A 50 -1.87 0.10 -8.79
N GLN A 51 -3.06 0.72 -8.71
CA GLN A 51 -3.95 0.61 -7.55
C GLN A 51 -4.70 -0.73 -7.48
N GLY A 52 -4.55 -1.59 -8.49
CA GLY A 52 -5.25 -2.87 -8.58
C GLY A 52 -6.76 -2.73 -8.82
N VAL A 53 -7.22 -1.56 -9.29
CA VAL A 53 -8.63 -1.32 -9.66
C VAL A 53 -8.96 -2.03 -10.96
N LEU A 54 -8.00 -2.05 -11.90
CA LEU A 54 -8.16 -2.79 -13.15
C LEU A 54 -7.87 -4.27 -12.90
N ARG A 55 -8.82 -5.11 -13.29
CA ARG A 55 -8.65 -6.55 -13.26
C ARG A 55 -7.75 -6.95 -14.43
N PRO A 56 -6.61 -7.66 -14.21
CA PRO A 56 -5.72 -8.03 -15.29
C PRO A 56 -6.46 -8.91 -16.32
N PRO A 57 -6.11 -8.83 -17.62
CA PRO A 57 -6.77 -9.60 -18.66
C PRO A 57 -6.72 -11.13 -18.43
N SER A 58 -5.71 -11.59 -17.70
CA SER A 58 -5.55 -12.98 -17.26
C SER A 58 -6.70 -13.47 -16.38
N ASP A 59 -7.33 -12.60 -15.59
CA ASP A 59 -8.45 -12.95 -14.72
C ASP A 59 -9.78 -13.04 -15.48
N GLN A 60 -9.81 -12.59 -16.74
CA GLN A 60 -10.96 -12.79 -17.63
C GLN A 60 -10.80 -14.04 -18.48
N THR A 61 -9.57 -14.51 -18.63
CA THR A 61 -9.24 -15.72 -19.37
C THR A 61 -9.35 -16.91 -18.43
N ASP A 62 -10.26 -17.84 -18.72
CA ASP A 62 -10.23 -19.15 -18.04
C ASP A 62 -8.89 -19.82 -18.34
N LEU A 63 -7.96 -19.77 -17.40
CA LEU A 63 -6.63 -20.36 -17.55
C LEU A 63 -6.72 -21.86 -17.85
N ALA A 64 -7.74 -22.55 -17.32
CA ALA A 64 -7.96 -23.96 -17.60
C ALA A 64 -8.39 -24.18 -19.06
N GLY A 65 -9.24 -23.30 -19.61
CA GLY A 65 -9.62 -23.29 -21.02
C GLY A 65 -8.47 -22.89 -21.95
N ALA A 66 -7.63 -21.94 -21.54
CA ALA A 66 -6.47 -21.47 -22.31
C ALA A 66 -5.36 -22.52 -22.40
N VAL A 67 -5.11 -23.28 -21.33
CA VAL A 67 -4.10 -24.35 -21.30
C VAL A 67 -4.61 -25.65 -21.95
N ARG A 68 -5.93 -25.87 -21.98
CA ARG A 68 -6.53 -27.06 -22.63
C ARG A 68 -6.90 -26.85 -24.10
N GLY A 69 -6.72 -25.65 -24.64
CA GLY A 69 -6.99 -25.35 -26.04
C GLY A 69 -6.03 -26.10 -26.95
N ASP A 70 -6.55 -27.07 -27.70
CA ASP A 70 -5.93 -27.75 -28.84
C ASP A 70 -4.46 -28.16 -28.65
N VAL A 71 -4.14 -28.77 -27.49
CA VAL A 71 -2.80 -29.32 -27.23
C VAL A 71 -2.48 -30.38 -28.28
N SER A 72 -1.56 -30.05 -29.16
CA SER A 72 -1.09 -30.94 -30.20
C SER A 72 0.08 -31.81 -29.69
N PRO A 73 0.36 -32.94 -30.36
CA PRO A 73 1.56 -33.71 -30.09
C PRO A 73 2.86 -32.90 -30.28
N ALA A 74 2.85 -31.87 -31.13
CA ALA A 74 4.01 -31.00 -31.33
C ALA A 74 4.29 -30.14 -30.08
N ASP A 75 3.24 -29.63 -29.43
CA ASP A 75 3.38 -28.87 -28.18
C ASP A 75 4.02 -29.73 -27.09
N ALA A 76 3.61 -31.00 -26.99
CA ALA A 76 4.20 -31.94 -26.03
C ALA A 76 5.68 -32.20 -26.33
N VAL A 77 6.08 -32.29 -27.60
CA VAL A 77 7.49 -32.43 -27.99
C VAL A 77 8.27 -31.18 -27.61
N GLU A 78 7.74 -29.98 -27.91
CA GLU A 78 8.39 -28.72 -27.59
C GLU A 78 8.62 -28.53 -26.08
N GLN A 79 7.65 -28.90 -25.25
CA GLN A 79 7.75 -28.83 -23.79
C GLN A 79 8.75 -29.83 -23.19
N ASN A 80 9.05 -30.93 -23.89
CA ASN A 80 10.04 -31.92 -23.45
C ASN A 80 11.45 -31.62 -23.97
N GLN A 81 11.64 -30.53 -24.73
CA GLN A 81 12.98 -30.13 -25.14
C GLN A 81 13.72 -29.50 -23.97
N GLU A 82 14.91 -30.04 -23.67
CA GLU A 82 15.82 -29.46 -22.70
C GLU A 82 16.24 -28.06 -23.18
N ILE A 83 15.96 -27.04 -22.36
CA ILE A 83 16.50 -25.70 -22.59
C ILE A 83 17.93 -25.71 -22.05
N PRO A 84 18.96 -25.58 -22.88
CA PRO A 84 20.33 -25.53 -22.39
C PRO A 84 20.48 -24.32 -21.47
N VAL A 85 20.76 -24.59 -20.21
CA VAL A 85 21.11 -23.55 -19.24
C VAL A 85 22.55 -23.15 -19.55
N PRO A 86 22.84 -21.85 -19.84
CA PRO A 86 24.22 -21.41 -19.98
C PRO A 86 24.97 -21.72 -18.69
N ASP A 87 26.13 -22.38 -18.77
CA ASP A 87 27.00 -22.60 -17.62
C ASP A 87 27.45 -21.23 -17.07
N GLU A 88 26.76 -20.72 -16.05
CA GLU A 88 27.11 -19.45 -15.38
C GLU A 88 28.50 -19.50 -14.72
N ASP A 89 29.05 -20.70 -14.54
CA ASP A 89 30.37 -20.98 -13.96
C ASP A 89 31.53 -20.86 -14.96
N ARG A 90 31.26 -20.65 -16.26
CA ARG A 90 32.32 -20.43 -17.25
C ARG A 90 32.75 -18.95 -17.29
N ARG A 91 33.32 -18.47 -16.20
CA ARG A 91 34.12 -17.24 -16.19
C ARG A 91 35.59 -17.61 -16.33
N ASP A 92 36.08 -17.52 -17.57
CA ASP A 92 37.52 -17.48 -17.86
C ASP A 92 38.14 -16.15 -17.39
#